data_AF-A0A061B7X7-F1
#
_entry.id   AF-A0A061B7X7-F1
#
_cell.length_a   1.000
_cell.length_b   1.000
_cell.length_c   1.000
_cell.angle_alpha   90.00
_cell.angle_beta   90.00
_cell.angle_gamma   90.00
#
_symmetry.space_group_name_H-M   'P 1'
#
loop_
_entity.id
_entity.type
_entity.pdbx_description
1 polymer ?
#
loop_
_entity_poly.entity_id
_entity_poly.type
_entity_poly.pdbx_seq_one_letter_code
_entity_poly.pdbx_strand_id
1 'polypeptide(L)'
;MESNQGWRDRLPFSLTSKLALSLFDNAGPRLAHPCVRACDVSSALRDANGDIDLLAPQLAVLALCAMAMGSLLSIDPAILANHAGNVQTLADVESLGPDLRTLGQSRSNAYLALKSEAKRRARALGVDVDPSFANAASCWLLDYLEAVEATDRHTPRPWHAAYLSHIRRLRWTQPLNSASWSDDTIWAFNLGTDNLANLGEVCLSSRDVALLVKLVAQDPVALEASLRAGLDQPLNTGVWPDAATPVKLGLDTAARVHEEITGLHARQASLDESALLRAFTDIEQLSTIASLFLALTDRLLDDDRTSESSMMRRVPFSRRQALRHIRFFVAVQWTSPALALYRELQRRVSLAVGLGGEATTFQRFEQQRLHLHLSQSREYAFSALDSILAALDRTPHITFWTHLQPRLIHQWAEFLVEEVEAGRAGGLGERLGGICQTLAGALLKVGFCFTNPSSDALIARLENIAAAEHLATTSFRHADPLSLFAFLSNTGSPQDGGPGSSGSSTGAAQTTMDPNAMLGAGVWQPESWWPSIAVEAMQT
;
A
#
# COMPACT_ATOMS: atom_id res chain seq x y z
N MET A 1 -4.41 -20.66 -37.78
CA MET A 1 -3.66 -19.38 -37.90
C MET A 1 -4.69 -18.27 -37.99
N GLU A 2 -5.21 -17.82 -36.84
CA GLU A 2 -6.05 -16.63 -36.79
C GLU A 2 -5.13 -15.39 -36.89
N SER A 3 -5.54 -14.43 -37.71
CA SER A 3 -4.75 -13.27 -38.10
C SER A 3 -4.33 -12.41 -36.90
N ASN A 4 -3.05 -12.06 -36.82
CA ASN A 4 -2.44 -11.15 -35.84
C ASN A 4 -3.03 -9.71 -35.81
N GLN A 5 -4.02 -9.39 -36.63
CA GLN A 5 -4.74 -8.11 -36.63
C GLN A 5 -5.86 -7.99 -35.58
N GLY A 6 -6.28 -9.08 -34.91
CA GLY A 6 -7.57 -9.10 -34.21
C GLY A 6 -7.66 -8.53 -32.79
N TRP A 7 -6.55 -8.24 -32.09
CA TRP A 7 -6.64 -7.85 -30.67
C TRP A 7 -6.67 -6.33 -30.42
N ARG A 8 -5.94 -5.55 -31.22
CA ARG A 8 -5.93 -4.07 -31.13
C ARG A 8 -7.30 -3.49 -31.45
N ASP A 9 -8.02 -4.10 -32.39
CA ASP A 9 -9.38 -3.72 -32.78
C ASP A 9 -10.42 -3.94 -31.68
N ARG A 10 -10.10 -4.75 -30.66
CA ARG A 10 -10.97 -4.98 -29.49
C ARG A 10 -10.71 -3.97 -28.36
N LEU A 11 -9.68 -3.12 -28.48
CA LEU A 11 -9.40 -2.11 -27.48
C LEU A 11 -10.42 -0.97 -27.59
N PRO A 12 -10.88 -0.40 -26.47
CA PRO A 12 -11.79 0.75 -26.48
C PRO A 12 -11.10 2.06 -26.88
N PHE A 13 -9.83 2.01 -27.29
CA PHE A 13 -8.99 3.14 -27.67
C PHE A 13 -7.97 2.72 -28.74
N SER A 14 -7.45 3.69 -29.49
CA SER A 14 -6.41 3.44 -30.49
C SER A 14 -5.04 3.34 -29.83
N LEU A 15 -4.48 2.13 -29.77
CA LEU A 15 -3.14 1.89 -29.23
C LEU A 15 -2.05 2.27 -30.26
N THR A 16 -1.58 3.51 -30.18
CA THR A 16 -0.41 3.97 -30.95
C THR A 16 0.90 3.53 -30.28
N SER A 17 2.00 3.47 -31.04
CA SER A 17 3.35 3.21 -30.51
C SER A 17 3.73 4.13 -29.34
N LYS A 18 3.42 5.44 -29.47
CA LYS A 18 3.68 6.44 -28.43
C LYS A 18 2.88 6.14 -27.17
N LEU A 19 1.60 5.78 -27.31
CA LEU A 19 0.74 5.42 -26.18
C LEU A 19 1.22 4.12 -25.52
N ALA A 20 1.61 3.10 -26.30
CA ALA A 20 2.13 1.85 -25.77
C ALA A 20 3.37 2.06 -24.89
N LEU A 21 4.36 2.82 -25.38
CA LEU A 21 5.55 3.18 -24.61
C LEU A 21 5.20 4.01 -23.37
N SER A 22 4.28 4.96 -23.49
CA SER A 22 3.83 5.76 -22.34
C SER A 22 3.13 4.92 -21.28
N LEU A 23 2.26 3.99 -21.68
CA LEU A 23 1.58 3.07 -20.77
C LEU A 23 2.58 2.14 -20.09
N PHE A 24 3.57 1.65 -20.81
CA PHE A 24 4.63 0.83 -20.22
C PHE A 24 5.42 1.62 -19.17
N ASP A 25 5.93 2.82 -19.52
CA ASP A 25 6.70 3.67 -18.61
C ASP A 25 5.87 4.06 -17.36
N ASN A 26 4.55 4.23 -17.50
CA ASN A 26 3.63 4.56 -16.41
C ASN A 26 3.48 3.43 -15.37
N ALA A 27 3.95 2.20 -15.62
CA ALA A 27 4.02 1.16 -14.59
C ALA A 27 4.99 1.55 -13.44
N GLY A 28 5.89 2.51 -13.68
CA GLY A 28 6.62 3.23 -12.64
C GLY A 28 7.55 2.33 -11.79
N PRO A 29 7.54 2.45 -10.45
CA PRO A 29 8.43 1.68 -9.56
C PRO A 29 8.33 0.15 -9.72
N ARG A 30 7.22 -0.34 -10.29
CA ARG A 30 7.01 -1.78 -10.50
C ARG A 30 7.96 -2.35 -11.55
N LEU A 31 8.48 -1.51 -12.45
CA LEU A 31 9.52 -1.89 -13.39
C LEU A 31 10.89 -2.09 -12.72
N ALA A 32 11.07 -1.61 -11.48
CA ALA A 32 12.29 -1.84 -10.71
C ALA A 32 12.35 -3.23 -10.04
N HIS A 33 11.26 -4.01 -10.13
CA HIS A 33 11.25 -5.38 -9.61
C HIS A 33 12.41 -6.19 -10.23
N PRO A 34 13.19 -6.95 -9.43
CA PRO A 34 14.36 -7.69 -9.92
C PRO A 34 14.06 -8.56 -11.16
N CYS A 35 12.91 -9.24 -11.19
CA CYS A 35 12.54 -10.09 -12.33
C CYS A 35 12.32 -9.27 -13.61
N VAL A 36 11.75 -8.07 -13.50
CA VAL A 36 11.50 -7.20 -14.66
C VAL A 36 12.82 -6.67 -15.20
N ARG A 37 13.72 -6.23 -14.30
CA ARG A 37 15.05 -5.74 -14.65
C ARG A 37 15.92 -6.80 -15.33
N ALA A 38 15.77 -8.07 -14.94
CA ALA A 38 16.53 -9.16 -15.54
C ALA A 38 16.09 -9.54 -16.97
N CYS A 39 14.98 -8.97 -17.48
CA CYS A 39 14.40 -9.34 -18.78
C CYS A 39 14.67 -8.34 -19.91
N ASP A 40 15.26 -7.17 -19.62
CA ASP A 40 15.47 -6.07 -20.58
C ASP A 40 14.23 -5.68 -21.43
N VAL A 41 13.03 -5.93 -20.90
CA VAL A 41 11.75 -5.73 -21.62
C VAL A 41 11.56 -4.28 -22.09
N SER A 42 12.09 -3.30 -21.34
CA SER A 42 12.05 -1.89 -21.72
C SER A 42 12.83 -1.62 -23.01
N SER A 43 14.03 -2.19 -23.12
CA SER A 43 14.88 -2.06 -24.32
C SER A 43 14.19 -2.72 -25.51
N ALA A 44 13.76 -3.98 -25.34
CA ALA A 44 13.09 -4.73 -26.39
C ALA A 44 11.82 -4.03 -26.91
N LEU A 45 11.01 -3.46 -26.02
CA LEU A 45 9.80 -2.71 -26.40
C LEU A 45 10.13 -1.40 -27.14
N ARG A 46 11.22 -0.72 -26.77
CA ARG A 46 11.68 0.50 -27.46
C ARG A 46 12.22 0.16 -28.85
N ASP A 47 13.00 -0.90 -28.98
CA ASP A 47 13.51 -1.39 -30.27
C ASP A 47 12.38 -1.82 -31.20
N ALA A 48 11.32 -2.41 -30.65
CA ALA A 48 10.09 -2.73 -31.36
C ALA A 48 9.18 -1.51 -31.63
N ASN A 49 9.60 -0.29 -31.28
CA ASN A 49 8.82 0.94 -31.40
C ASN A 49 7.41 0.82 -30.77
N GLY A 50 7.33 0.21 -29.59
CA GLY A 50 6.09 -0.01 -28.86
C GLY A 50 5.19 -1.11 -29.44
N ASP A 51 5.61 -1.82 -30.48
CA ASP A 51 4.84 -2.93 -31.05
C ASP A 51 5.06 -4.22 -30.25
N ILE A 52 4.06 -4.57 -29.45
CA ILE A 52 4.07 -5.75 -28.57
C ILE A 52 4.16 -7.05 -29.37
N ASP A 53 3.61 -7.09 -30.58
CA ASP A 53 3.51 -8.32 -31.36
C ASP A 53 4.85 -8.68 -32.03
N LEU A 54 5.83 -7.77 -32.02
CA LEU A 54 7.21 -8.02 -32.43
C LEU A 54 8.09 -8.58 -31.30
N LEU A 55 7.61 -8.58 -30.05
CA LEU A 55 8.37 -9.09 -28.92
C LEU A 55 8.35 -10.62 -28.84
N ALA A 56 9.35 -11.19 -28.17
CA ALA A 56 9.30 -12.59 -27.77
C ALA A 56 8.02 -12.86 -26.93
N PRO A 57 7.37 -14.03 -27.06
CA PRO A 57 6.07 -14.29 -26.44
C PRO A 57 6.00 -13.99 -24.94
N GLN A 58 7.03 -14.35 -24.17
CA GLN A 58 7.11 -14.08 -22.73
C GLN A 58 7.21 -12.57 -22.43
N LEU A 59 8.00 -11.84 -23.22
CA LEU A 59 8.17 -10.38 -23.09
C LEU A 59 6.91 -9.63 -23.53
N ALA A 60 6.19 -10.15 -24.52
CA ALA A 60 4.90 -9.60 -24.94
C ALA A 60 3.86 -9.67 -23.82
N VAL A 61 3.79 -10.79 -23.08
CA VAL A 61 2.92 -10.92 -21.90
C VAL A 61 3.33 -9.92 -20.82
N LEU A 62 4.63 -9.84 -20.51
CA LEU A 62 5.14 -8.91 -19.50
C LEU A 62 4.84 -7.44 -19.86
N ALA A 63 5.08 -7.05 -21.11
CA ALA A 63 4.80 -5.71 -21.62
C ALA A 63 3.29 -5.38 -21.52
N LEU A 64 2.40 -6.31 -21.87
CA LEU A 64 0.95 -6.14 -21.71
C LEU A 64 0.54 -5.99 -20.25
N CYS A 65 1.13 -6.75 -19.33
CA CYS A 65 0.88 -6.60 -17.89
C CYS A 65 1.30 -5.22 -17.39
N ALA A 66 2.50 -4.76 -17.79
CA ALA A 66 2.99 -3.42 -17.45
C ALA A 66 2.12 -2.32 -18.05
N MET A 67 1.68 -2.45 -19.31
CA MET A 67 0.78 -1.50 -19.94
C MET A 67 -0.61 -1.47 -19.29
N ALA A 68 -1.16 -2.64 -18.91
CA ALA A 68 -2.41 -2.70 -18.15
C ALA A 68 -2.27 -1.95 -16.83
N MET A 69 -1.16 -2.15 -16.11
CA MET A 69 -0.87 -1.42 -14.88
C MET A 69 -0.72 0.09 -15.12
N GLY A 70 0.08 0.51 -16.11
CA GLY A 70 0.25 1.93 -16.41
C GLY A 70 -1.01 2.60 -16.96
N SER A 71 -1.97 1.84 -17.47
CA SER A 71 -3.30 2.37 -17.81
C SER A 71 -4.09 2.82 -16.59
N LEU A 72 -3.88 2.22 -15.41
CA LEU A 72 -4.46 2.67 -14.13
C LEU A 72 -3.91 4.03 -13.68
N LEU A 73 -2.76 4.43 -14.21
CA LEU A 73 -2.04 5.66 -13.82
C LEU A 73 -2.01 6.70 -14.95
N SER A 74 -2.48 6.33 -16.14
CA SER A 74 -2.45 7.19 -17.32
C SER A 74 -3.33 8.42 -17.14
N ILE A 75 -2.82 9.56 -17.58
CA ILE A 75 -3.58 10.81 -17.79
C ILE A 75 -3.72 11.14 -19.28
N ASP A 76 -3.36 10.19 -20.16
CA ASP A 76 -3.46 10.39 -21.60
C ASP A 76 -4.94 10.55 -22.02
N PRO A 77 -5.29 11.57 -22.83
CA PRO A 77 -6.65 11.79 -23.28
C PRO A 77 -7.29 10.59 -24.00
N ALA A 78 -6.50 9.75 -24.67
CA ALA A 78 -7.01 8.53 -25.32
C ALA A 78 -7.52 7.50 -24.30
N ILE A 79 -7.02 7.53 -23.08
CA ILE A 79 -7.41 6.64 -21.97
C ILE A 79 -8.47 7.31 -21.09
N LEU A 80 -8.39 8.63 -20.91
CA LEU A 80 -9.35 9.44 -20.14
C LEU A 80 -10.52 10.01 -20.97
N ALA A 81 -10.78 9.48 -22.17
CA ALA A 81 -11.68 10.11 -23.16
C ALA A 81 -13.09 10.47 -22.65
N ASN A 82 -13.56 9.83 -21.57
CA ASN A 82 -14.88 10.06 -20.97
C ASN A 82 -14.88 11.02 -19.77
N HIS A 83 -13.73 11.56 -19.35
CA HIS A 83 -13.64 12.45 -18.20
C HIS A 83 -13.90 13.91 -18.60
N ALA A 84 -14.82 14.57 -17.88
CA ALA A 84 -15.16 15.99 -18.09
C ALA A 84 -14.11 16.91 -17.43
N GLY A 85 -12.88 16.90 -17.92
CA GLY A 85 -11.80 17.74 -17.40
C GLY A 85 -10.50 17.54 -18.14
N ASN A 86 -9.82 18.65 -18.48
CA ASN A 86 -8.51 18.57 -19.12
C ASN A 86 -7.41 18.39 -18.07
N VAL A 87 -7.19 17.15 -17.64
CA VAL A 87 -6.12 16.80 -16.70
C VAL A 87 -4.83 16.60 -17.50
N GLN A 88 -3.83 17.44 -17.25
CA GLN A 88 -2.52 17.38 -17.95
C GLN A 88 -1.37 17.06 -16.98
N THR A 89 -1.58 17.27 -15.68
CA THR A 89 -0.62 16.99 -14.60
C THR A 89 -1.32 16.37 -13.40
N LEU A 90 -0.58 15.71 -12.49
CA LEU A 90 -1.23 15.30 -11.23
C LEU A 90 -1.47 16.44 -10.26
N ALA A 91 -0.83 17.59 -10.43
CA ALA A 91 -1.22 18.76 -9.65
C ALA A 91 -2.67 19.14 -9.98
N ASP A 92 -3.06 19.01 -11.25
CA ASP A 92 -4.45 19.15 -11.67
C ASP A 92 -5.33 18.09 -10.99
N VAL A 93 -4.88 16.84 -10.93
CA VAL A 93 -5.61 15.76 -10.23
C VAL A 93 -5.81 16.06 -8.75
N GLU A 94 -4.77 16.47 -8.04
CA GLU A 94 -4.83 16.81 -6.61
C GLU A 94 -5.76 18.01 -6.34
N SER A 95 -5.95 18.89 -7.34
CA SER A 95 -6.88 20.03 -7.25
C SER A 95 -8.36 19.67 -7.43
N LEU A 96 -8.68 18.48 -7.93
CA LEU A 96 -10.07 18.03 -8.16
C LEU A 96 -10.82 17.69 -6.87
N GLY A 97 -10.13 17.64 -5.74
CA GLY A 97 -10.71 17.34 -4.43
C GLY A 97 -10.43 15.92 -3.94
N PRO A 98 -11.13 15.48 -2.88
CA PRO A 98 -10.81 14.22 -2.19
C PRO A 98 -11.30 12.97 -2.93
N ASP A 99 -12.38 13.08 -3.72
CA ASP A 99 -12.94 11.95 -4.47
C ASP A 99 -12.39 11.91 -5.90
N LEU A 100 -11.53 10.93 -6.16
CA LEU A 100 -10.87 10.75 -7.46
C LEU A 100 -11.40 9.53 -8.23
N ARG A 101 -12.48 8.90 -7.75
CA ARG A 101 -13.06 7.67 -8.33
C ARG A 101 -13.50 7.85 -9.78
N THR A 102 -13.95 9.03 -10.17
CA THR A 102 -14.37 9.31 -11.56
C THR A 102 -13.22 9.14 -12.57
N LEU A 103 -11.98 9.42 -12.15
CA LEU A 103 -10.79 9.19 -12.96
C LEU A 103 -10.49 7.69 -13.08
N GLY A 104 -10.59 6.92 -12.00
CA GLY A 104 -10.44 5.45 -12.04
C GLY A 104 -11.49 4.79 -12.92
N GLN A 105 -12.75 5.20 -12.79
CA GLN A 105 -13.87 4.71 -13.61
C GLN A 105 -13.63 4.99 -15.09
N SER A 106 -13.14 6.17 -15.44
CA SER A 106 -12.88 6.56 -16.84
C SER A 106 -11.83 5.66 -17.52
N ARG A 107 -10.89 5.10 -16.75
CA ARG A 107 -9.79 4.25 -17.24
C ARG A 107 -10.10 2.76 -17.24
N SER A 108 -11.16 2.38 -16.51
CA SER A 108 -11.51 0.98 -16.24
C SER A 108 -11.61 0.13 -17.52
N ASN A 109 -12.25 0.65 -18.59
CA ASN A 109 -12.40 -0.06 -19.85
C ASN A 109 -11.05 -0.37 -20.53
N ALA A 110 -10.14 0.61 -20.56
CA ALA A 110 -8.81 0.44 -21.16
C ALA A 110 -7.99 -0.58 -20.36
N TYR A 111 -8.00 -0.46 -19.04
CA TYR A 111 -7.36 -1.39 -18.12
C TYR A 111 -7.89 -2.82 -18.30
N LEU A 112 -9.21 -3.01 -18.27
CA LEU A 112 -9.85 -4.32 -18.38
C LEU A 112 -9.52 -5.00 -19.72
N ALA A 113 -9.48 -4.23 -20.81
CA ALA A 113 -9.14 -4.74 -22.12
C ALA A 113 -7.67 -5.22 -22.19
N LEU A 114 -6.73 -4.40 -21.72
CA LEU A 114 -5.30 -4.74 -21.68
C LEU A 114 -5.02 -5.93 -20.75
N LYS A 115 -5.62 -5.93 -19.56
CA LYS A 115 -5.51 -7.04 -18.60
C LYS A 115 -6.08 -8.33 -19.17
N SER A 116 -7.25 -8.29 -19.81
CA SER A 116 -7.89 -9.47 -20.39
C SER A 116 -7.01 -10.10 -21.47
N GLU A 117 -6.40 -9.25 -22.31
CA GLU A 117 -5.46 -9.71 -23.33
C GLU A 117 -4.17 -10.29 -22.72
N ALA A 118 -3.62 -9.63 -21.69
CA ALA A 118 -2.47 -10.12 -20.94
C ALA A 118 -2.74 -11.52 -20.35
N LYS A 119 -3.88 -11.69 -19.65
CA LYS A 119 -4.32 -12.96 -19.07
C LYS A 119 -4.54 -14.04 -20.14
N ARG A 120 -5.12 -13.67 -21.28
CA ARG A 120 -5.35 -14.60 -22.39
C ARG A 120 -4.02 -15.14 -22.94
N ARG A 121 -3.04 -14.25 -23.21
CA ARG A 121 -1.72 -14.65 -23.69
C ARG A 121 -0.92 -15.42 -22.64
N ALA A 122 -0.99 -15.01 -21.38
CA ALA A 122 -0.36 -15.69 -20.26
C ALA A 122 -0.81 -17.16 -20.15
N ARG A 123 -2.12 -17.40 -20.25
CA ARG A 123 -2.70 -18.76 -20.23
C ARG A 123 -2.32 -19.57 -21.46
N ALA A 124 -2.35 -18.96 -22.64
CA ALA A 124 -1.98 -19.65 -23.88
C ALA A 124 -0.50 -20.07 -23.88
N LEU A 125 0.36 -19.27 -23.24
CA LEU A 125 1.80 -19.54 -23.14
C LEU A 125 2.17 -20.45 -21.96
N GLY A 126 1.32 -20.58 -20.95
CA GLY A 126 1.61 -21.35 -19.74
C GLY A 126 2.66 -20.69 -18.84
N VAL A 127 2.57 -19.37 -18.65
CA VAL A 127 3.57 -18.60 -17.88
C VAL A 127 3.65 -19.00 -16.41
N ASP A 128 2.64 -19.68 -15.88
CA ASP A 128 2.60 -20.22 -14.52
C ASP A 128 3.41 -21.52 -14.35
N VAL A 129 3.78 -22.18 -15.46
CA VAL A 129 4.45 -23.48 -15.45
C VAL A 129 5.95 -23.35 -15.73
N ASP A 130 6.33 -22.57 -16.75
CA ASP A 130 7.72 -22.49 -17.21
C ASP A 130 8.52 -21.37 -16.50
N PRO A 131 9.55 -21.70 -15.69
CA PRO A 131 10.29 -20.71 -14.93
C PRO A 131 11.27 -19.92 -15.82
N SER A 132 10.93 -18.64 -16.04
CA SER A 132 11.83 -17.62 -16.61
C SER A 132 11.63 -16.30 -15.86
N PHE A 133 12.59 -15.37 -15.92
CA PHE A 133 12.39 -14.05 -15.31
C PHE A 133 11.15 -13.34 -15.85
N ALA A 134 10.89 -13.46 -17.15
CA ALA A 134 9.75 -12.82 -17.80
C ALA A 134 8.43 -13.42 -17.31
N ASN A 135 8.38 -14.75 -17.16
CA ASN A 135 7.22 -15.44 -16.64
C ASN A 135 7.00 -15.17 -15.14
N ALA A 136 8.08 -15.12 -14.34
CA ALA A 136 8.02 -14.74 -12.94
C ALA A 136 7.49 -13.32 -12.76
N ALA A 137 8.04 -12.35 -13.51
CA ALA A 137 7.59 -10.98 -13.52
C ALA A 137 6.13 -10.84 -14.00
N SER A 138 5.74 -11.61 -15.01
CA SER A 138 4.37 -11.65 -15.50
C SER A 138 3.40 -12.17 -14.44
N CYS A 139 3.75 -13.27 -13.75
CA CYS A 139 2.94 -13.79 -12.65
C CYS A 139 2.80 -12.77 -11.51
N TRP A 140 3.89 -12.11 -11.13
CA TRP A 140 3.85 -11.07 -10.10
C TRP A 140 2.96 -9.87 -10.49
N LEU A 141 3.07 -9.37 -11.72
CA LEU A 141 2.19 -8.29 -12.19
C LEU A 141 0.73 -8.74 -12.35
N LEU A 142 0.48 -9.96 -12.82
CA LEU A 142 -0.88 -10.50 -12.96
C LEU A 142 -1.57 -10.62 -11.60
N ASP A 143 -0.84 -11.05 -10.58
CA ASP A 143 -1.34 -11.09 -9.20
C ASP A 143 -1.75 -9.69 -8.70
N TYR A 144 -0.92 -8.67 -8.94
CA TYR A 144 -1.28 -7.28 -8.65
C TYR A 144 -2.55 -6.86 -9.41
N LEU A 145 -2.62 -7.15 -10.71
CA LEU A 145 -3.76 -6.79 -11.54
C LEU A 145 -5.04 -7.51 -11.08
N GLU A 146 -4.96 -8.70 -10.50
CA GLU A 146 -6.12 -9.37 -9.89
C GLU A 146 -6.50 -8.74 -8.54
N ALA A 147 -5.51 -8.33 -7.74
CA ALA A 147 -5.74 -7.65 -6.46
C ALA A 147 -6.46 -6.28 -6.60
N VAL A 148 -6.34 -5.62 -7.75
CA VAL A 148 -7.06 -4.37 -8.07
C VAL A 148 -8.59 -4.59 -8.14
N GLU A 149 -9.04 -5.69 -8.72
CA GLU A 149 -10.47 -6.01 -8.87
C GLU A 149 -11.04 -6.71 -7.64
N ALA A 150 -10.29 -7.66 -7.10
CA ALA A 150 -10.69 -8.50 -5.98
C ALA A 150 -9.85 -8.16 -4.75
N THR A 151 -10.34 -7.19 -3.98
CA THR A 151 -9.76 -6.83 -2.68
C THR A 151 -10.17 -7.80 -1.57
N ASP A 152 -11.10 -8.72 -1.84
CA ASP A 152 -11.50 -9.74 -0.88
C ASP A 152 -10.31 -10.63 -0.50
N ARG A 153 -10.06 -10.69 0.81
CA ARG A 153 -9.03 -11.50 1.50
C ARG A 153 -9.11 -13.00 1.25
N HIS A 154 -10.23 -13.52 0.74
CA HIS A 154 -10.39 -14.95 0.46
C HIS A 154 -10.17 -15.31 -1.01
N THR A 155 -9.84 -14.33 -1.84
CA THR A 155 -9.63 -14.57 -3.27
C THR A 155 -8.38 -15.43 -3.47
N PRO A 156 -8.47 -16.58 -4.16
CA PRO A 156 -7.30 -17.41 -4.44
C PRO A 156 -6.30 -16.66 -5.33
N ARG A 157 -5.00 -16.82 -5.06
CA ARG A 157 -3.91 -16.11 -5.75
C ARG A 157 -2.95 -17.08 -6.45
N PRO A 158 -3.40 -17.72 -7.54
CA PRO A 158 -2.59 -18.69 -8.25
C PRO A 158 -1.32 -18.05 -8.85
N TRP A 159 -1.41 -16.81 -9.32
CA TRP A 159 -0.27 -16.09 -9.89
C TRP A 159 0.81 -15.78 -8.84
N HIS A 160 0.43 -15.41 -7.62
CA HIS A 160 1.39 -15.24 -6.53
C HIS A 160 2.11 -16.56 -6.22
N ALA A 161 1.38 -17.66 -6.11
CA ALA A 161 1.97 -18.97 -5.88
C ALA A 161 2.93 -19.40 -7.00
N ALA A 162 2.54 -19.17 -8.27
CA ALA A 162 3.39 -19.42 -9.44
C ALA A 162 4.65 -18.54 -9.43
N TYR A 163 4.50 -17.25 -9.11
CA TYR A 163 5.62 -16.33 -8.93
C TYR A 163 6.63 -16.83 -7.89
N LEU A 164 6.16 -17.21 -6.69
CA LEU A 164 7.00 -17.76 -5.63
C LEU A 164 7.69 -19.08 -6.06
N SER A 165 6.99 -19.93 -6.82
CA SER A 165 7.58 -21.15 -7.39
C SER A 165 8.71 -20.81 -8.37
N HIS A 166 8.48 -19.84 -9.26
CA HIS A 166 9.45 -19.43 -10.27
C HIS A 166 10.71 -18.82 -9.65
N ILE A 167 10.58 -17.89 -8.70
CA ILE A 167 11.77 -17.29 -8.06
C ILE A 167 12.61 -18.33 -7.32
N ARG A 168 11.96 -19.30 -6.65
CA ARG A 168 12.66 -20.42 -6.01
C ARG A 168 13.44 -21.21 -7.05
N ARG A 169 12.81 -21.58 -8.17
CA ARG A 169 13.44 -22.37 -9.23
C ARG A 169 14.58 -21.61 -9.92
N LEU A 170 14.34 -20.36 -10.31
CA LEU A 170 15.31 -19.49 -10.97
C LEU A 170 16.58 -19.33 -10.12
N ARG A 171 16.42 -19.20 -8.80
CA ARG A 171 17.54 -19.11 -7.87
C ARG A 171 18.49 -20.31 -7.93
N TRP A 172 17.96 -21.52 -8.12
CA TRP A 172 18.76 -22.74 -8.24
C TRP A 172 19.48 -22.82 -9.59
N THR A 173 18.84 -22.37 -10.67
CA THR A 173 19.38 -22.49 -12.03
C THR A 173 20.28 -21.31 -12.42
N GLN A 174 20.07 -20.14 -11.83
CA GLN A 174 20.78 -18.90 -12.12
C GLN A 174 21.12 -18.20 -10.79
N PRO A 175 22.34 -18.38 -10.26
CA PRO A 175 22.72 -17.74 -9.00
C PRO A 175 22.66 -16.20 -9.13
N LEU A 176 22.26 -15.50 -8.05
CA LEU A 176 22.16 -14.03 -7.84
C LEU A 176 23.51 -13.30 -7.99
N ASN A 177 24.35 -13.63 -8.98
CA ASN A 177 25.64 -12.99 -9.22
C ASN A 177 25.64 -12.16 -10.51
N SER A 178 24.53 -12.10 -11.24
CA SER A 178 24.35 -11.12 -12.34
C SER A 178 23.95 -9.76 -11.77
N ALA A 179 24.63 -8.70 -12.21
CA ALA A 179 24.55 -7.35 -11.62
C ALA A 179 23.12 -6.73 -11.58
N SER A 180 22.18 -7.20 -12.40
CA SER A 180 20.80 -6.70 -12.44
C SER A 180 19.84 -7.43 -11.48
N TRP A 181 20.20 -8.63 -11.00
CA TRP A 181 19.36 -9.53 -10.18
C TRP A 181 19.87 -9.67 -8.73
N SER A 182 21.10 -9.23 -8.46
CA SER A 182 21.83 -9.48 -7.20
C SER A 182 21.65 -8.45 -6.09
N ASP A 183 20.84 -7.41 -6.28
CA ASP A 183 20.70 -6.32 -5.31
C ASP A 183 19.76 -6.73 -4.16
N ASP A 184 20.36 -7.08 -3.02
CA ASP A 184 19.64 -7.55 -1.84
C ASP A 184 18.70 -6.47 -1.26
N THR A 185 19.05 -5.20 -1.40
CA THR A 185 18.22 -4.08 -0.92
C THR A 185 16.96 -3.97 -1.77
N ILE A 186 17.09 -4.03 -3.09
CA ILE A 186 15.92 -4.02 -3.99
C ILE A 186 15.01 -5.21 -3.71
N TRP A 187 15.57 -6.39 -3.44
CA TRP A 187 14.78 -7.54 -2.99
C TRP A 187 14.06 -7.29 -1.68
N ALA A 188 14.73 -6.74 -0.66
CA ALA A 188 14.11 -6.44 0.62
C ALA A 188 12.89 -5.52 0.47
N PHE A 189 13.00 -4.44 -0.31
CA PHE A 189 11.88 -3.53 -0.54
C PHE A 189 10.74 -4.14 -1.36
N ASN A 190 11.05 -4.90 -2.41
CA ASN A 190 10.00 -5.54 -3.22
C ASN A 190 9.25 -6.60 -2.41
N LEU A 191 9.98 -7.49 -1.72
CA LEU A 191 9.37 -8.50 -0.86
C LEU A 191 8.65 -7.87 0.33
N GLY A 192 9.17 -6.78 0.90
CA GLY A 192 8.49 -6.03 1.96
C GLY A 192 7.18 -5.42 1.49
N THR A 193 7.11 -5.00 0.22
CA THR A 193 5.88 -4.48 -0.39
C THR A 193 4.87 -5.61 -0.57
N ASP A 194 5.31 -6.77 -1.08
CA ASP A 194 4.46 -7.95 -1.23
C ASP A 194 3.97 -8.46 0.13
N ASN A 195 4.82 -8.44 1.16
CA ASN A 195 4.47 -8.80 2.53
C ASN A 195 3.37 -7.89 3.11
N LEU A 196 3.42 -6.59 2.85
CA LEU A 196 2.35 -5.65 3.23
C LEU A 196 1.05 -5.89 2.46
N ALA A 197 1.11 -6.42 1.24
CA ALA A 197 -0.08 -6.77 0.45
C ALA A 197 -0.79 -8.02 0.99
N ASN A 198 -0.03 -8.91 1.62
CA ASN A 198 -0.41 -10.28 1.92
C ASN A 198 -0.87 -10.47 3.37
N LEU A 199 -1.40 -9.44 4.05
CA LEU A 199 -1.70 -9.51 5.50
C LEU A 199 -2.65 -10.67 5.85
N GLY A 200 -2.09 -11.82 6.22
CA GLY A 200 -2.80 -13.05 6.60
C GLY A 200 -2.92 -14.14 5.52
N GLU A 201 -2.33 -13.96 4.32
CA GLU A 201 -2.30 -14.95 3.23
C GLU A 201 -0.91 -15.63 3.11
N VAL A 202 -0.67 -16.41 2.04
CA VAL A 202 0.62 -17.08 1.79
C VAL A 202 1.75 -16.04 1.81
N CYS A 203 2.64 -16.15 2.78
CA CYS A 203 3.84 -15.33 2.89
C CYS A 203 5.08 -16.12 2.43
N LEU A 204 6.17 -15.39 2.25
CA LEU A 204 7.50 -15.96 2.08
C LEU A 204 7.87 -16.78 3.32
N SER A 205 8.45 -17.96 3.10
CA SER A 205 9.08 -18.73 4.19
C SER A 205 10.36 -18.04 4.66
N SER A 206 10.82 -18.32 5.88
CA SER A 206 12.10 -17.79 6.39
C SER A 206 13.25 -18.19 5.46
N ARG A 207 13.14 -19.39 4.87
CA ARG A 207 14.05 -19.88 3.85
C ARG A 207 13.98 -19.04 2.56
N ASP A 208 12.80 -18.65 2.09
CA ASP A 208 12.68 -17.81 0.89
C ASP A 208 13.29 -16.44 1.10
N VAL A 209 13.04 -15.81 2.26
CA VAL A 209 13.63 -14.53 2.61
C VAL A 209 15.15 -14.62 2.64
N ALA A 210 15.71 -15.64 3.32
CA ALA A 210 17.16 -15.85 3.38
C ALA A 210 17.79 -16.21 2.01
N LEU A 211 17.02 -16.82 1.10
CA LEU A 211 17.49 -17.16 -0.24
C LEU A 211 17.59 -15.94 -1.16
N LEU A 212 16.70 -14.96 -0.99
CA LEU A 212 16.53 -13.80 -1.87
C LEU A 212 17.18 -12.52 -1.32
N VAL A 213 17.25 -12.36 0.00
CA VAL A 213 17.83 -11.20 0.67
C VAL A 213 19.01 -11.67 1.52
N LYS A 214 20.24 -11.47 1.03
CA LYS A 214 21.47 -11.84 1.76
C LYS A 214 21.95 -10.79 2.75
N LEU A 215 21.16 -9.74 2.99
CA LEU A 215 21.45 -8.78 4.05
C LEU A 215 21.56 -9.53 5.39
N VAL A 216 22.71 -9.39 6.04
CA VAL A 216 22.88 -9.88 7.41
C VAL A 216 22.03 -8.99 8.29
N ALA A 217 20.91 -9.53 8.79
CA ALA A 217 20.08 -8.84 9.76
C ALA A 217 20.97 -8.49 10.97
N GLN A 218 21.10 -7.20 11.26
CA GLN A 218 21.72 -6.78 12.52
C GLN A 218 20.85 -7.29 13.67
N ASP A 219 21.49 -7.54 14.81
CA ASP A 219 20.77 -7.82 16.05
C ASP A 219 19.76 -6.67 16.31
N PRO A 220 18.45 -6.95 16.44
CA PRO A 220 17.44 -5.91 16.62
C PRO A 220 17.73 -4.96 17.79
N VAL A 221 18.32 -5.48 18.87
CA VAL A 221 18.70 -4.67 20.04
C VAL A 221 19.85 -3.73 19.71
N ALA A 222 20.86 -4.21 18.97
CA ALA A 222 21.96 -3.38 18.49
C ALA A 222 21.49 -2.30 17.51
N LEU A 223 20.55 -2.62 16.60
CA LEU A 223 19.98 -1.65 15.68
C LEU A 223 19.18 -0.56 16.42
N GLU A 224 18.35 -0.95 17.38
CA GLU A 224 17.61 -0.02 18.25
C GLU A 224 18.56 0.94 18.99
N ALA A 225 19.64 0.41 19.57
CA ALA A 225 20.66 1.22 20.23
C ALA A 225 21.38 2.17 19.26
N SER A 226 21.68 1.71 18.04
CA SER A 226 22.28 2.52 16.98
C SER A 226 21.38 3.68 16.56
N LEU A 227 20.08 3.41 16.34
CA LEU A 227 19.10 4.44 15.98
C LEU A 227 18.94 5.47 17.09
N ARG A 228 18.89 5.05 18.37
CA ARG A 228 18.88 5.97 19.51
C ARG A 228 20.12 6.85 19.55
N ALA A 229 21.31 6.25 19.42
CA ALA A 229 22.55 7.02 19.39
C ALA A 229 22.59 8.01 18.21
N GLY A 230 22.03 7.64 17.05
CA GLY A 230 21.90 8.52 15.89
C GLY A 230 21.01 9.75 16.15
N LEU A 231 20.01 9.64 17.02
CA LEU A 231 19.17 10.77 17.44
C LEU A 231 19.94 11.83 18.24
N ASP A 232 20.96 11.42 18.99
CA ASP A 232 21.78 12.32 19.81
C ASP A 232 22.96 12.94 19.03
N GLN A 233 23.30 12.39 17.87
CA GLN A 233 24.41 12.87 17.03
C GLN A 233 24.02 14.10 16.19
N PRO A 234 24.98 14.96 15.82
CA PRO A 234 24.74 16.07 14.90
C PRO A 234 24.23 15.55 13.55
N LEU A 235 23.30 16.29 12.95
CA LEU A 235 22.68 15.96 11.67
C LEU A 235 23.73 15.88 10.55
N ASN A 236 23.95 14.68 10.03
CA ASN A 236 24.74 14.49 8.82
C ASN A 236 23.82 14.33 7.62
N THR A 237 23.48 15.45 6.99
CA THR A 237 22.70 15.45 5.76
C THR A 237 23.46 14.86 4.57
N GLY A 238 24.69 14.36 4.69
CA GLY A 238 25.39 13.65 3.62
C GLY A 238 25.12 12.15 3.55
N VAL A 239 24.64 11.55 4.64
CA VAL A 239 24.50 10.08 4.78
C VAL A 239 23.04 9.68 4.68
N TRP A 240 22.78 8.54 4.05
CA TRP A 240 21.45 7.94 3.98
C TRP A 240 21.19 7.04 5.18
N PRO A 241 19.96 7.05 5.74
CA PRO A 241 19.61 6.13 6.80
C PRO A 241 19.49 4.71 6.24
N ASP A 242 20.08 3.73 6.94
CA ASP A 242 19.93 2.31 6.60
C ASP A 242 18.48 1.85 6.78
N ALA A 243 17.76 1.80 5.67
CA ALA A 243 16.38 1.36 5.61
C ALA A 243 16.22 -0.13 5.27
N ALA A 244 17.26 -0.75 4.71
CA ALA A 244 17.20 -2.14 4.27
C ALA A 244 17.16 -3.09 5.46
N THR A 245 17.91 -2.79 6.52
CA THR A 245 17.95 -3.60 7.74
C THR A 245 16.60 -3.66 8.47
N PRO A 246 15.91 -2.54 8.79
CA PRO A 246 14.56 -2.60 9.37
C PRO A 246 13.55 -3.38 8.51
N VAL A 247 13.61 -3.22 7.18
CA VAL A 247 12.72 -3.95 6.26
C VAL A 247 12.99 -5.45 6.29
N LYS A 248 14.27 -5.85 6.30
CA LYS A 248 14.66 -7.26 6.43
C LYS A 248 14.17 -7.87 7.75
N LEU A 249 14.30 -7.15 8.87
CA LEU A 249 13.77 -7.59 10.16
C LEU A 249 12.24 -7.79 10.11
N GLY A 250 11.52 -6.86 9.48
CA GLY A 250 10.08 -6.99 9.26
C GLY A 250 9.71 -8.23 8.43
N LEU A 251 10.47 -8.51 7.37
CA LEU A 251 10.31 -9.72 6.56
C LEU A 251 10.57 -11.00 7.34
N ASP A 252 11.63 -11.05 8.13
CA ASP A 252 11.97 -12.22 8.95
C ASP A 252 10.90 -12.50 10.00
N THR A 253 10.40 -11.46 10.67
CA THR A 253 9.30 -11.61 11.64
C THR A 253 8.03 -12.08 10.96
N ALA A 254 7.65 -11.50 9.81
CA ALA A 254 6.46 -11.92 9.07
C ALA A 254 6.56 -13.38 8.58
N ALA A 255 7.74 -13.80 8.10
CA ALA A 255 7.99 -15.17 7.69
C ALA A 255 7.88 -16.15 8.86
N ARG A 256 8.46 -15.84 10.03
CA ARG A 256 8.32 -16.65 11.25
C ARG A 256 6.86 -16.75 11.71
N VAL A 257 6.15 -15.63 11.79
CA VAL A 257 4.71 -15.60 12.15
C VAL A 257 3.89 -16.42 11.16
N HIS A 258 4.26 -16.43 9.89
CA HIS A 258 3.64 -17.29 8.90
C HIS A 258 3.91 -18.77 9.16
N GLU A 259 5.16 -19.18 9.32
CA GLU A 259 5.53 -20.58 9.51
C GLU A 259 4.98 -21.17 10.81
N GLU A 260 5.02 -20.41 11.90
CA GLU A 260 4.73 -20.91 13.25
C GLU A 260 3.26 -20.73 13.68
N ILE A 261 2.53 -19.75 13.12
CA ILE A 261 1.20 -19.35 13.64
C ILE A 261 0.13 -19.30 12.56
N THR A 262 0.35 -18.54 11.49
CA THR A 262 -0.71 -18.17 10.53
C THR A 262 -0.74 -19.03 9.26
N GLY A 263 0.29 -19.82 8.99
CA GLY A 263 0.40 -20.69 7.83
C GLY A 263 -0.53 -21.91 7.90
N LEU A 264 -0.81 -22.54 6.76
CA LEU A 264 -1.79 -23.62 6.66
C LEU A 264 -1.52 -24.78 7.65
N HIS A 265 -0.26 -25.18 7.80
CA HIS A 265 0.12 -26.25 8.72
C HIS A 265 -0.05 -25.82 10.19
N ALA A 266 0.45 -24.64 10.56
CA ALA A 266 0.30 -24.07 11.90
C ALA A 266 -1.17 -23.87 12.29
N ARG A 267 -2.03 -23.46 11.35
CA ARG A 267 -3.48 -23.28 11.53
C ARG A 267 -4.21 -24.57 11.91
N GLN A 268 -3.69 -25.73 11.49
CA GLN A 268 -4.24 -27.05 11.80
C GLN A 268 -3.70 -27.62 13.12
N ALA A 269 -2.55 -27.12 13.59
CA ALA A 269 -1.97 -27.49 14.86
C ALA A 269 -2.57 -26.71 16.05
N SER A 270 -2.36 -27.22 17.27
CA SER A 270 -2.60 -26.46 18.49
C SER A 270 -1.75 -25.18 18.50
N LEU A 271 -2.25 -24.13 19.15
CA LEU A 271 -1.52 -22.87 19.24
C LEU A 271 -0.23 -23.06 20.06
N ASP A 272 0.92 -22.74 19.47
CA ASP A 272 2.18 -22.66 20.21
C ASP A 272 2.28 -21.29 20.87
N GLU A 273 2.08 -21.28 22.19
CA GLU A 273 2.13 -20.05 22.98
C GLU A 273 3.53 -19.45 23.07
N SER A 274 4.57 -20.27 22.98
CA SER A 274 5.94 -19.77 23.00
C SER A 274 6.27 -19.01 21.72
N ALA A 275 5.81 -19.53 20.58
CA ALA A 275 5.89 -18.85 19.29
C ALA A 275 5.06 -17.57 19.29
N LEU A 276 3.85 -17.59 19.88
CA LEU A 276 2.99 -16.43 20.01
C LEU A 276 3.62 -15.31 20.84
N LEU A 277 4.15 -15.63 22.02
CA LEU A 277 4.81 -14.65 22.89
C LEU A 277 6.04 -14.05 22.22
N ARG A 278 6.82 -14.87 21.50
CA ARG A 278 7.94 -14.40 20.68
C ARG A 278 7.47 -13.44 19.59
N ALA A 279 6.38 -13.77 18.89
CA ALA A 279 5.80 -12.90 17.87
C ALA A 279 5.39 -11.53 18.44
N PHE A 280 4.79 -11.48 19.64
CA PHE A 280 4.48 -10.21 20.29
C PHE A 280 5.74 -9.38 20.59
N THR A 281 6.78 -10.00 21.16
CA THR A 281 8.06 -9.33 21.42
C THR A 281 8.69 -8.80 20.13
N ASP A 282 8.72 -9.61 19.08
CA ASP A 282 9.28 -9.21 17.77
C ASP A 282 8.50 -8.03 17.16
N ILE A 283 7.17 -8.03 17.26
CA ILE A 283 6.29 -6.95 16.78
C ILE A 283 6.53 -5.66 17.57
N GLU A 284 6.62 -5.74 18.90
CA GLU A 284 6.88 -4.60 19.76
C GLU A 284 8.26 -3.97 19.48
N GLN A 285 9.28 -4.82 19.30
CA GLN A 285 10.62 -4.37 18.95
C GLN A 285 10.66 -3.70 17.57
N LEU A 286 9.99 -4.27 16.57
CA LEU A 286 9.87 -3.67 15.25
C LEU A 286 9.12 -2.32 15.27
N SER A 287 8.06 -2.21 16.06
CA SER A 287 7.32 -0.94 16.26
C SER A 287 8.22 0.14 16.87
N THR A 288 9.07 -0.25 17.84
CA THR A 288 10.06 0.65 18.45
C THR A 288 11.11 1.10 17.44
N ILE A 289 11.70 0.16 16.69
CA ILE A 289 12.67 0.45 15.62
C ILE A 289 12.06 1.38 14.57
N ALA A 290 10.82 1.10 14.13
CA ALA A 290 10.09 1.93 13.18
C ALA A 290 9.89 3.36 13.71
N SER A 291 9.51 3.52 14.98
CA SER A 291 9.33 4.82 15.62
C SER A 291 10.64 5.61 15.74
N LEU A 292 11.75 4.95 16.08
CA LEU A 292 13.07 5.57 16.12
C LEU A 292 13.56 5.98 14.73
N PHE A 293 13.34 5.13 13.73
CA PHE A 293 13.68 5.42 12.34
C PHE A 293 12.86 6.61 11.80
N LEU A 294 11.57 6.68 12.12
CA LEU A 294 10.72 7.84 11.83
C LEU A 294 11.30 9.12 12.44
N ALA A 295 11.65 9.10 13.72
CA ALA A 295 12.23 10.26 14.40
C ALA A 295 13.56 10.70 13.76
N LEU A 296 14.41 9.75 13.37
CA LEU A 296 15.68 10.04 12.72
C LEU A 296 15.48 10.67 11.33
N THR A 297 14.59 10.09 10.54
CA THR A 297 14.27 10.60 9.20
C THR A 297 13.55 11.95 9.24
N ASP A 298 12.74 12.22 10.26
CA ASP A 298 12.11 13.53 10.47
C ASP A 298 13.13 14.64 10.70
N ARG A 299 14.23 14.35 11.41
CA ARG A 299 15.33 15.32 11.54
C ARG A 299 16.02 15.64 10.22
N LEU A 300 15.95 14.74 9.23
CA LEU A 300 16.54 14.92 7.89
C LEU A 300 15.60 15.64 6.91
N LEU A 301 14.31 15.75 7.25
CA LEU A 301 13.30 16.40 6.42
C LEU A 301 13.05 17.82 6.97
N ASP A 302 13.61 18.85 6.34
CA ASP A 302 13.34 20.25 6.73
C ASP A 302 11.83 20.58 6.65
N ASP A 303 11.36 21.46 7.53
CA ASP A 303 9.93 21.83 7.75
C ASP A 303 9.30 22.64 6.60
N ASP A 304 10.07 22.94 5.55
CA ASP A 304 9.63 23.86 4.50
C ASP A 304 8.64 23.18 3.54
N ARG A 305 7.39 23.68 3.50
CA ARG A 305 6.24 23.13 2.75
C ARG A 305 6.18 23.59 1.29
N THR A 306 7.29 24.06 0.73
CA THR A 306 7.31 24.67 -0.60
C THR A 306 6.96 23.66 -1.71
N SER A 307 5.79 23.86 -2.33
CA SER A 307 5.38 23.49 -3.70
C SER A 307 6.12 22.30 -4.32
N GLU A 308 5.73 21.09 -3.91
CA GLU A 308 6.25 19.85 -4.49
C GLU A 308 5.61 19.60 -5.85
N SER A 309 6.43 19.58 -6.91
CA SER A 309 5.95 19.20 -8.24
C SER A 309 5.66 17.70 -8.28
N SER A 310 4.40 17.36 -8.58
CA SER A 310 3.85 16.06 -8.98
C SER A 310 4.87 14.97 -9.34
N MET A 311 4.82 13.88 -8.57
CA MET A 311 5.62 12.64 -8.65
C MET A 311 5.38 11.77 -9.92
N MET A 312 4.72 12.27 -10.97
CA MET A 312 4.61 11.55 -12.27
C MET A 312 5.50 12.17 -13.35
N ARG A 313 6.41 13.07 -13.00
CA ARG A 313 7.41 13.51 -13.96
C ARG A 313 8.36 12.35 -14.28
N ARG A 314 8.78 12.26 -15.54
CA ARG A 314 9.98 11.53 -15.99
C ARG A 314 11.28 12.17 -15.43
N VAL A 315 11.23 12.71 -14.22
CA VAL A 315 12.31 13.42 -13.53
C VAL A 315 12.64 12.61 -12.27
N PRO A 316 13.93 12.40 -11.95
CA PRO A 316 14.35 11.66 -10.77
C PRO A 316 13.68 12.18 -9.48
N PHE A 317 13.38 11.26 -8.56
CA PHE A 317 12.94 11.60 -7.21
C PHE A 317 13.92 12.58 -6.57
N SER A 318 13.42 13.66 -5.99
CA SER A 318 14.29 14.46 -5.12
C SER A 318 14.67 13.60 -3.92
N ARG A 319 15.86 13.84 -3.35
CA ARG A 319 16.31 13.18 -2.12
C ARG A 319 15.25 13.22 -1.02
N ARG A 320 14.55 14.34 -0.89
CA ARG A 320 13.46 14.54 0.07
C ARG A 320 12.28 13.60 -0.18
N GLN A 321 11.87 13.43 -1.43
CA GLN A 321 10.78 12.52 -1.80
C GLN A 321 11.17 11.06 -1.55
N ALA A 322 12.40 10.67 -1.88
CA ALA A 322 12.92 9.34 -1.59
C ALA A 322 12.97 9.08 -0.06
N LEU A 323 13.44 10.04 0.74
CA LEU A 323 13.43 9.93 2.21
C LEU A 323 12.02 9.78 2.77
N ARG A 324 11.03 10.53 2.28
CA ARG A 324 9.63 10.35 2.69
C ARG A 324 9.07 8.97 2.34
N HIS A 325 9.42 8.45 1.16
CA HIS A 325 8.98 7.12 0.74
C HIS A 325 9.57 6.03 1.64
N ILE A 326 10.89 6.09 1.87
CA ILE A 326 11.61 5.17 2.75
C ILE A 326 11.05 5.25 4.18
N ARG A 327 10.85 6.47 4.69
CA ARG A 327 10.25 6.74 6.00
C ARG A 327 8.89 6.07 6.15
N PHE A 328 7.97 6.27 5.20
CA PHE A 328 6.67 5.60 5.21
C PHE A 328 6.86 4.09 5.22
N PHE A 329 7.69 3.58 4.31
CA PHE A 329 7.79 2.14 4.07
C PHE A 329 8.28 1.41 5.32
N VAL A 330 9.34 1.90 5.95
CA VAL A 330 9.86 1.35 7.22
C VAL A 330 8.82 1.46 8.33
N ALA A 331 8.10 2.58 8.42
CA ALA A 331 7.10 2.81 9.46
C ALA A 331 5.97 1.78 9.48
N VAL A 332 5.63 1.22 8.32
CA VAL A 332 4.48 0.32 8.18
C VAL A 332 4.86 -1.16 8.11
N GLN A 333 6.15 -1.53 8.00
CA GLN A 333 6.54 -2.94 7.84
C GLN A 333 6.05 -3.86 8.98
N TRP A 334 6.09 -3.37 10.21
CA TRP A 334 5.69 -4.13 11.40
C TRP A 334 4.17 -4.36 11.48
N THR A 335 3.38 -3.55 10.76
CA THR A 335 1.91 -3.63 10.79
C THR A 335 1.40 -4.93 10.17
N SER A 336 2.18 -5.52 9.26
CA SER A 336 1.81 -6.76 8.56
C SER A 336 1.65 -7.96 9.49
N PRO A 337 2.70 -8.37 10.22
CA PRO A 337 2.59 -9.47 11.18
C PRO A 337 1.57 -9.19 12.29
N ALA A 338 1.39 -7.93 12.72
CA ALA A 338 0.40 -7.57 13.73
C ALA A 338 -1.04 -7.88 13.30
N LEU A 339 -1.43 -7.49 12.07
CA LEU A 339 -2.77 -7.78 11.56
C LEU A 339 -2.97 -9.27 11.27
N ALA A 340 -1.94 -9.95 10.74
CA ALA A 340 -1.99 -11.39 10.47
C ALA A 340 -2.21 -12.20 11.77
N LEU A 341 -1.51 -11.83 12.84
CA LEU A 341 -1.65 -12.46 14.15
C LEU A 341 -3.05 -12.28 14.73
N TYR A 342 -3.57 -11.05 14.66
CA TYR A 342 -4.91 -10.72 15.13
C TYR A 342 -5.97 -11.59 14.44
N ARG A 343 -5.94 -11.65 13.11
CA ARG A 343 -6.90 -12.41 12.30
C ARG A 343 -6.85 -13.90 12.61
N GLU A 344 -5.66 -14.46 12.82
CA GLU A 344 -5.51 -15.86 13.16
C GLU A 344 -6.05 -16.20 14.56
N LEU A 345 -5.79 -15.36 15.56
CA LEU A 345 -6.35 -15.53 16.90
C LEU A 345 -7.87 -15.38 16.89
N GLN A 346 -8.40 -14.43 16.13
CA GLN A 346 -9.84 -14.23 15.94
C GLN A 346 -10.49 -15.47 15.30
N ARG A 347 -9.85 -16.06 14.29
CA ARG A 347 -10.27 -17.33 13.66
C ARG A 347 -10.32 -18.47 14.68
N ARG A 348 -9.26 -18.63 15.48
CA ARG A 348 -9.19 -19.69 16.52
C ARG A 348 -10.28 -19.53 17.58
N VAL A 349 -10.53 -18.31 18.05
CA VAL A 349 -11.62 -18.02 18.99
C VAL A 349 -12.98 -18.38 18.38
N SER A 350 -13.21 -17.99 17.13
CA SER A 350 -14.48 -18.28 16.43
C SER A 350 -14.72 -19.78 16.29
N LEU A 351 -13.68 -20.57 16.03
CA LEU A 351 -13.78 -22.03 15.97
C LEU A 351 -14.02 -22.67 17.34
N ALA A 352 -13.46 -22.11 18.41
CA ALA A 352 -13.65 -22.62 19.76
C ALA A 352 -15.09 -22.46 20.27
N VAL A 353 -15.79 -21.40 19.83
CA VAL A 353 -17.20 -21.14 20.18
C VAL A 353 -18.17 -22.14 19.51
N GLY A 354 -17.82 -22.65 18.33
CA GLY A 354 -18.69 -23.54 17.54
C GLY A 354 -18.85 -24.97 18.06
N LEU A 355 -18.13 -25.38 19.10
CA LEU A 355 -18.04 -26.79 19.52
C LEU A 355 -19.11 -27.26 20.53
N GLY A 356 -20.05 -26.40 20.95
CA GLY A 356 -21.41 -26.75 21.46
C GLY A 356 -21.57 -27.76 22.61
N GLY A 357 -20.51 -28.30 23.20
CA GLY A 357 -20.54 -29.29 24.29
C GLY A 357 -20.22 -28.70 25.66
N GLU A 358 -20.45 -29.47 26.73
CA GLU A 358 -19.98 -29.12 28.08
C GLU A 358 -18.44 -29.04 28.08
N ALA A 359 -17.91 -27.82 28.05
CA ALA A 359 -16.48 -27.58 28.09
C ALA A 359 -15.93 -28.01 29.46
N THR A 360 -14.90 -28.85 29.43
CA THR A 360 -14.12 -29.22 30.62
C THR A 360 -13.45 -27.99 31.23
N THR A 361 -13.07 -28.04 32.51
CA THR A 361 -12.34 -26.93 33.18
C THR A 361 -11.07 -26.54 32.42
N PHE A 362 -10.35 -27.52 31.87
CA PHE A 362 -9.17 -27.30 31.05
C PHE A 362 -9.51 -26.53 29.76
N GLN A 363 -10.57 -26.94 29.04
CA GLN A 363 -11.00 -26.24 27.82
C GLN A 363 -11.46 -24.80 28.10
N ARG A 364 -12.10 -24.54 29.25
CA ARG A 364 -12.46 -23.17 29.65
C ARG A 364 -11.23 -22.31 29.93
N PHE A 365 -10.22 -22.87 30.57
CA PHE A 365 -8.95 -22.16 30.83
C PHE A 365 -8.23 -21.83 29.51
N GLU A 366 -8.13 -22.79 28.59
CA GLU A 366 -7.56 -22.58 27.26
C GLU A 366 -8.33 -21.51 26.46
N GLN A 367 -9.67 -21.52 26.52
CA GLN A 367 -10.49 -20.47 25.92
C GLN A 367 -10.21 -19.09 26.53
N GLN A 368 -10.14 -18.98 27.85
CA GLN A 368 -9.83 -17.72 28.54
C GLN A 368 -8.45 -17.18 28.13
N ARG A 369 -7.44 -18.04 28.02
CA ARG A 369 -6.09 -17.67 27.57
C ARG A 369 -6.09 -17.21 26.13
N LEU A 370 -6.78 -17.93 25.25
CA LEU A 370 -6.91 -17.54 23.85
C LEU A 370 -7.61 -16.18 23.70
N HIS A 371 -8.63 -15.90 24.52
CA HIS A 371 -9.28 -14.59 24.58
C HIS A 371 -8.35 -13.48 25.09
N LEU A 372 -7.49 -13.76 26.08
CA LEU A 372 -6.48 -12.82 26.55
C LEU A 372 -5.50 -12.47 25.43
N HIS A 373 -4.98 -13.48 24.74
CA HIS A 373 -4.07 -13.31 23.60
C HIS A 373 -4.72 -12.54 22.45
N LEU A 374 -6.00 -12.81 22.16
CA LEU A 374 -6.75 -12.04 21.17
C LEU A 374 -6.87 -10.56 21.58
N SER A 375 -7.12 -10.28 22.86
CA SER A 375 -7.19 -8.89 23.35
C SER A 375 -5.85 -8.17 23.18
N GLN A 376 -4.74 -8.81 23.55
CA GLN A 376 -3.40 -8.26 23.36
C GLN A 376 -3.09 -8.01 21.89
N SER A 377 -3.35 -8.99 21.02
CA SER A 377 -3.13 -8.85 19.58
C SER A 377 -4.00 -7.75 18.95
N ARG A 378 -5.20 -7.53 19.48
CA ARG A 378 -6.08 -6.45 19.04
C ARG A 378 -5.52 -5.08 19.40
N GLU A 379 -4.91 -4.92 20.58
CA GLU A 379 -4.22 -3.67 20.96
C GLU A 379 -3.06 -3.37 20.01
N TYR A 380 -2.26 -4.38 19.66
CA TYR A 380 -1.23 -4.24 18.62
C TYR A 380 -1.82 -3.89 17.25
N ALA A 381 -2.95 -4.47 16.86
CA ALA A 381 -3.60 -4.15 15.59
C ALA A 381 -4.11 -2.69 15.56
N PHE A 382 -4.67 -2.16 16.66
CA PHE A 382 -5.04 -0.74 16.73
C PHE A 382 -3.82 0.18 16.72
N SER A 383 -2.73 -0.17 17.40
CA SER A 383 -1.47 0.57 17.34
C SER A 383 -0.86 0.58 15.92
N ALA A 384 -0.97 -0.54 15.22
CA ALA A 384 -0.56 -0.67 13.82
C ALA A 384 -1.44 0.18 12.90
N LEU A 385 -2.76 0.21 13.12
CA LEU A 385 -3.68 1.10 12.41
C LEU A 385 -3.29 2.57 12.62
N ASP A 386 -2.97 2.98 13.85
CA ASP A 386 -2.51 4.34 14.14
C ASP A 386 -1.23 4.68 13.36
N SER A 387 -0.31 3.72 13.21
CA SER A 387 0.91 3.89 12.40
C SER A 387 0.60 4.04 10.91
N ILE A 388 -0.35 3.26 10.38
CA ILE A 388 -0.84 3.41 9.01
C ILE A 388 -1.43 4.80 8.83
N LEU A 389 -2.36 5.23 9.68
CA LEU A 389 -3.00 6.54 9.59
C LEU A 389 -2.00 7.69 9.65
N ALA A 390 -1.02 7.62 10.56
CA ALA A 390 0.05 8.60 10.64
C ALA A 390 0.88 8.64 9.33
N ALA A 391 1.18 7.48 8.76
CA ALA A 391 1.94 7.37 7.53
C ALA A 391 1.15 7.94 6.32
N LEU A 392 -0.16 7.70 6.30
CA LEU A 392 -1.11 8.25 5.31
C LEU A 392 -1.20 9.77 5.38
N ASP A 393 -1.35 10.35 6.58
CA ASP A 393 -1.43 11.80 6.80
C ASP A 393 -0.14 12.52 6.37
N ARG A 394 1.01 11.92 6.67
CA ARG A 394 2.33 12.49 6.37
C ARG A 394 2.75 12.37 4.91
N THR A 395 2.02 11.60 4.10
CA THR A 395 2.36 11.34 2.69
C THR A 395 1.14 11.50 1.78
N PRO A 396 0.54 12.70 1.68
CA PRO A 396 -0.77 12.88 1.05
C PRO A 396 -0.77 12.80 -0.49
N HIS A 397 0.40 12.62 -1.12
CA HIS A 397 0.56 12.69 -2.58
C HIS A 397 0.10 11.42 -3.28
N ILE A 398 -0.85 11.57 -4.20
CA ILE A 398 -1.54 10.48 -4.88
C ILE A 398 -0.62 9.41 -5.45
N THR A 399 0.50 9.81 -6.02
CA THR A 399 1.58 8.96 -6.52
C THR A 399 2.07 7.95 -5.51
N PHE A 400 2.20 8.35 -4.25
CA PHE A 400 2.62 7.45 -3.20
C PHE A 400 1.60 6.31 -3.02
N TRP A 401 0.33 6.68 -2.92
CA TRP A 401 -0.80 5.75 -2.77
C TRP A 401 -0.97 4.84 -3.98
N THR A 402 -0.69 5.37 -5.19
CA THR A 402 -0.79 4.61 -6.43
C THR A 402 0.20 3.45 -6.51
N HIS A 403 1.28 3.50 -5.72
CA HIS A 403 2.32 2.47 -5.69
C HIS A 403 2.19 1.52 -4.50
N LEU A 404 1.39 1.88 -3.49
CA LEU A 404 0.97 0.94 -2.46
C LEU A 404 0.20 -0.22 -3.08
N GLN A 405 0.26 -1.37 -2.41
CA GLN A 405 -0.48 -2.54 -2.84
C GLN A 405 -1.98 -2.27 -2.69
N PRO A 406 -2.82 -2.59 -3.70
CA PRO A 406 -4.25 -2.27 -3.74
C PRO A 406 -5.03 -2.66 -2.48
N ARG A 407 -4.60 -3.72 -1.81
CA ARG A 407 -5.28 -4.30 -0.65
C ARG A 407 -4.95 -3.67 0.69
N LEU A 408 -3.85 -2.90 0.80
CA LEU A 408 -3.33 -2.47 2.11
C LEU A 408 -4.37 -1.63 2.87
N ILE A 409 -4.90 -0.59 2.24
CA ILE A 409 -5.85 0.33 2.90
C ILE A 409 -7.20 -0.36 3.10
N HIS A 410 -7.65 -1.16 2.14
CA HIS A 410 -8.87 -1.97 2.27
C HIS A 410 -8.83 -2.89 3.47
N GLN A 411 -7.74 -3.62 3.68
CA GLN A 411 -7.63 -4.58 4.78
C GLN A 411 -7.67 -3.91 6.15
N TRP A 412 -7.09 -2.70 6.28
CA TRP A 412 -7.16 -1.92 7.52
C TRP A 412 -8.53 -1.28 7.75
N ALA A 413 -9.19 -0.83 6.68
CA ALA A 413 -10.56 -0.36 6.74
C ALA A 413 -11.55 -1.48 7.09
N GLU A 414 -11.40 -2.67 6.52
CA GLU A 414 -12.16 -3.87 6.88
C GLU A 414 -11.96 -4.23 8.35
N PHE A 415 -10.72 -4.26 8.83
CA PHE A 415 -10.40 -4.51 10.23
C PHE A 415 -11.14 -3.55 11.17
N LEU A 416 -11.08 -2.24 10.91
CA LEU A 416 -11.76 -1.25 11.74
C LEU A 416 -13.27 -1.47 11.75
N VAL A 417 -13.88 -1.68 10.57
CA VAL A 417 -15.32 -1.86 10.48
C VAL A 417 -15.77 -3.14 11.18
N GLU A 418 -15.03 -4.25 11.03
CA GLU A 418 -15.30 -5.50 11.76
C GLU A 418 -15.23 -5.31 13.28
N GLU A 419 -14.30 -4.49 13.79
CA GLU A 419 -14.21 -4.18 15.22
C GLU A 419 -15.33 -3.25 15.72
N VAL A 420 -15.77 -2.30 14.91
CA VAL A 420 -16.91 -1.42 15.24
C VAL A 420 -18.21 -2.20 15.28
N GLU A 421 -18.50 -2.99 14.25
CA GLU A 421 -19.73 -3.78 14.15
C GLU A 421 -19.84 -4.83 15.26
N ALA A 422 -18.70 -5.34 15.72
CA ALA A 422 -18.67 -6.26 16.84
C ALA A 422 -18.64 -5.57 18.22
N GLY A 423 -18.78 -4.24 18.28
CA GLY A 423 -18.79 -3.46 19.53
C GLY A 423 -17.46 -3.45 20.28
N ARG A 424 -16.35 -3.78 19.61
CA ARG A 424 -15.01 -3.91 20.19
C ARG A 424 -14.12 -2.69 19.97
N ALA A 425 -14.55 -1.74 19.15
CA ALA A 425 -13.86 -0.48 18.89
C ALA A 425 -14.10 0.61 19.95
N GLY A 426 -14.83 0.31 21.04
CA GLY A 426 -15.18 1.30 22.07
C GLY A 426 -13.98 2.00 22.73
N GLY A 427 -12.80 1.36 22.73
CA GLY A 427 -11.56 1.97 23.23
C GLY A 427 -11.04 3.15 22.40
N LEU A 428 -11.53 3.35 21.17
CA LEU A 428 -11.16 4.48 20.33
C LEU A 428 -11.88 5.78 20.72
N GLY A 429 -13.04 5.68 21.39
CA GLY A 429 -13.82 6.84 21.84
C GLY A 429 -14.04 7.89 20.74
N GLU A 430 -13.84 9.16 21.08
CA GLU A 430 -14.02 10.30 20.16
C GLU A 430 -13.11 10.26 18.91
N ARG A 431 -12.02 9.48 18.93
CA ARG A 431 -11.11 9.36 17.77
C ARG A 431 -11.73 8.56 16.62
N LEU A 432 -12.72 7.70 16.91
CA LEU A 432 -13.30 6.77 15.93
C LEU A 432 -13.79 7.49 14.67
N GLY A 433 -14.55 8.58 14.83
CA GLY A 433 -15.07 9.34 13.70
C GLY A 433 -13.98 9.90 12.78
N GLY A 434 -12.90 10.46 13.36
CA GLY A 434 -11.76 10.98 12.59
C GLY A 434 -10.93 9.89 11.91
N ILE A 435 -10.79 8.73 12.55
CA ILE A 435 -10.12 7.55 11.95
C ILE A 435 -10.92 7.05 10.74
N CYS A 436 -12.24 6.89 10.88
CA CYS A 436 -13.13 6.51 9.79
C CYS A 436 -13.08 7.49 8.61
N GLN A 437 -13.08 8.80 8.88
CA GLN A 437 -12.95 9.83 7.85
C GLN A 437 -11.60 9.77 7.11
N THR A 438 -10.50 9.57 7.84
CA THR A 438 -9.17 9.44 7.24
C THR A 438 -9.10 8.23 6.30
N LEU A 439 -9.63 7.08 6.71
CA LEU A 439 -9.66 5.87 5.88
C LEU A 439 -10.60 6.01 4.67
N ALA A 440 -11.76 6.64 4.84
CA ALA A 440 -12.67 6.93 3.73
C ALA A 440 -11.99 7.86 2.71
N GLY A 441 -11.38 8.96 3.17
CA GLY A 441 -10.63 9.89 2.32
C GLY A 441 -9.45 9.22 1.60
N ALA A 442 -8.75 8.32 2.28
CA ALA A 442 -7.70 7.49 1.69
C ALA A 442 -8.23 6.62 0.54
N LEU A 443 -9.33 5.90 0.76
CA LEU A 443 -9.97 5.05 -0.26
C LEU A 443 -10.49 5.88 -1.45
N LEU A 444 -11.06 7.05 -1.19
CA LEU A 444 -11.52 8.00 -2.22
C LEU A 444 -10.36 8.49 -3.10
N LYS A 445 -9.19 8.77 -2.50
CA LYS A 445 -7.96 9.13 -3.23
C LYS A 445 -7.38 7.97 -4.03
N VAL A 446 -7.32 6.76 -3.45
CA VAL A 446 -6.92 5.53 -4.17
C VAL A 446 -7.84 5.25 -5.35
N GLY A 447 -9.10 5.70 -5.26
CA GLY A 447 -10.09 5.75 -6.34
C GLY A 447 -9.59 6.35 -7.64
N PHE A 448 -8.52 7.15 -7.62
CA PHE A 448 -7.80 7.53 -8.82
C PHE A 448 -7.36 6.29 -9.59
N CYS A 449 -6.52 5.42 -9.05
CA CYS A 449 -5.98 4.28 -9.78
C CYS A 449 -7.05 3.34 -10.29
N PHE A 450 -7.95 2.95 -9.39
CA PHE A 450 -8.96 1.95 -9.64
C PHE A 450 -10.16 2.16 -8.74
N THR A 451 -11.30 1.67 -9.21
CA THR A 451 -12.55 1.65 -8.46
C THR A 451 -13.11 0.25 -8.48
N ASN A 452 -13.56 -0.26 -7.34
CA ASN A 452 -14.27 -1.53 -7.28
C ASN A 452 -15.47 -1.41 -6.31
N PRO A 453 -16.52 -2.24 -6.49
CA PRO A 453 -17.73 -2.16 -5.66
C PRO A 453 -17.48 -2.39 -4.16
N SER A 454 -16.46 -3.19 -3.81
CA SER A 454 -16.08 -3.41 -2.42
C SER A 454 -15.52 -2.14 -1.76
N SER A 455 -14.76 -1.32 -2.50
CA SER A 455 -14.30 -0.01 -2.03
C SER A 455 -15.48 0.89 -1.72
N ASP A 456 -16.44 1.00 -2.64
CA ASP A 456 -17.58 1.89 -2.50
C ASP A 456 -18.45 1.51 -1.29
N ALA A 457 -18.67 0.20 -1.10
CA ALA A 457 -19.38 -0.31 0.08
C ALA A 457 -18.62 -0.03 1.39
N LEU A 458 -17.29 -0.14 1.37
CA LEU A 458 -16.45 0.10 2.54
C LEU A 458 -16.39 1.60 2.89
N ILE A 459 -16.27 2.48 1.89
CA ILE A 459 -16.34 3.94 2.06
C ILE A 459 -17.68 4.31 2.71
N ALA A 460 -18.80 3.84 2.16
CA ALA A 460 -20.13 4.12 2.71
C ALA A 460 -20.28 3.66 4.17
N ARG A 461 -19.73 2.47 4.52
CA ARG A 461 -19.74 1.97 5.91
C ARG A 461 -18.93 2.88 6.84
N LEU A 462 -17.73 3.30 6.42
CA LEU A 462 -16.89 4.22 7.22
C LEU A 462 -17.55 5.59 7.41
N GLU A 463 -18.14 6.15 6.36
CA GLU A 463 -18.86 7.43 6.42
C GLU A 463 -20.08 7.36 7.35
N ASN A 464 -20.83 6.26 7.30
CA ASN A 464 -21.97 6.02 8.21
C ASN A 464 -21.52 5.93 9.67
N ILE A 465 -20.42 5.23 9.96
CA ILE A 465 -19.85 5.15 11.31
C ILE A 465 -19.41 6.54 11.78
N ALA A 466 -18.70 7.30 10.94
CA ALA A 466 -18.25 8.64 11.27
C ALA A 466 -19.42 9.61 11.52
N ALA A 467 -20.49 9.51 10.72
CA ALA A 467 -21.70 10.31 10.90
C ALA A 467 -22.43 9.97 12.21
N ALA A 468 -22.53 8.68 12.56
CA ALA A 468 -23.14 8.23 13.81
C ALA A 468 -22.40 8.78 15.04
N GLU A 469 -21.06 8.76 15.02
CA GLU A 469 -20.23 9.35 16.09
C GLU A 469 -20.38 10.87 16.19
N HIS A 470 -20.50 11.56 15.05
CA HIS A 470 -20.74 13.00 15.04
C HIS A 470 -22.12 13.36 15.64
N LEU A 471 -23.15 12.54 15.36
CA LEU A 471 -24.47 12.69 15.95
C LEU A 471 -24.49 12.39 17.45
N ALA A 472 -23.74 11.38 17.90
CA ALA A 472 -23.61 11.06 19.31
C ALA A 472 -22.93 12.22 20.07
N THR A 473 -21.79 12.71 19.59
CA THR A 473 -21.04 13.82 20.21
C THR A 473 -21.83 15.13 20.25
N THR A 474 -22.59 15.45 19.20
CA THR A 474 -23.46 16.64 19.18
C THR A 474 -24.65 16.51 20.13
N SER A 475 -25.26 15.31 20.23
CA SER A 475 -26.37 15.03 21.15
C SER A 475 -25.95 15.09 22.63
N PHE A 476 -24.74 14.61 22.97
CA PHE A 476 -24.22 14.70 24.35
C PHE A 476 -23.77 16.11 24.73
N ARG A 477 -23.30 16.93 23.79
CA ARG A 477 -22.99 18.36 24.06
C ARG A 477 -24.22 19.23 24.32
N HIS A 478 -25.40 18.79 23.87
CA HIS A 478 -26.68 19.45 24.16
C HIS A 478 -27.38 18.89 25.42
N ALA A 479 -26.82 17.84 26.01
CA ALA A 479 -27.24 17.29 27.29
C ALA A 479 -26.34 17.83 28.41
N ASP A 480 -26.24 19.16 28.55
CA ASP A 480 -25.78 19.71 29.83
C ASP A 480 -26.88 19.39 30.85
N PRO A 481 -26.62 18.58 31.90
CA PRO A 481 -27.65 18.26 32.89
C PRO A 481 -28.25 19.52 33.52
N LEU A 482 -27.50 20.63 33.57
CA LEU A 482 -28.00 21.92 34.03
C LEU A 482 -28.94 22.60 33.02
N SER A 483 -28.76 22.36 31.72
CA SER A 483 -29.66 22.85 30.67
C SER A 483 -30.99 22.10 30.62
N LEU A 484 -31.00 20.80 30.97
CA LEU A 484 -32.22 20.00 31.09
C LEU A 484 -33.03 20.39 32.34
N PHE A 485 -32.33 20.73 33.45
CA PHE A 485 -32.95 21.35 34.62
C PHE A 485 -33.43 22.79 34.34
N ALA A 486 -32.70 23.58 33.54
CA ALA A 486 -33.12 24.91 33.11
C ALA A 486 -34.35 24.86 32.20
N PHE A 487 -34.45 23.85 31.32
CA PHE A 487 -35.60 23.65 30.44
C PHE A 487 -36.86 23.22 31.21
N LEU A 488 -36.71 22.41 32.27
CA LEU A 488 -37.81 22.01 33.15
C LEU A 488 -38.21 23.08 34.18
N SER A 489 -37.33 24.05 34.48
CA SER A 489 -37.59 25.14 35.43
C SER A 489 -38.16 26.41 34.78
N ASN A 490 -38.17 26.50 33.44
CA ASN A 490 -38.71 27.66 32.72
C ASN A 490 -40.15 27.42 32.22
N THR A 491 -41.08 27.25 33.16
CA THR A 491 -42.49 27.59 32.92
C THR A 491 -42.72 29.03 33.37
N GLY A 492 -42.60 30.00 32.45
CA GLY A 492 -42.89 31.40 32.79
C GLY A 492 -42.55 32.46 31.74
N SER A 493 -43.30 32.49 30.65
CA SER A 493 -43.76 33.68 29.90
C SER A 493 -42.77 34.71 29.30
N PRO A 494 -43.20 35.44 28.24
CA PRO A 494 -42.34 35.93 27.16
C PRO A 494 -41.96 37.41 27.30
N GLN A 495 -40.84 37.84 26.70
CA GLN A 495 -40.72 39.22 26.24
C GLN A 495 -39.70 39.44 25.11
N ASP A 496 -40.10 40.38 24.25
CA ASP A 496 -39.57 40.83 22.97
C ASP A 496 -38.15 41.43 22.97
N GLY A 497 -37.55 41.48 21.77
CA GLY A 497 -36.55 42.50 21.42
C GLY A 497 -35.58 42.09 20.31
N GLY A 498 -35.83 42.55 19.08
CA GLY A 498 -34.96 42.32 17.91
C GLY A 498 -33.71 43.24 17.83
N PRO A 499 -33.24 43.61 16.62
CA PRO A 499 -32.03 43.04 15.99
C PRO A 499 -30.88 44.07 15.78
N GLY A 500 -29.66 43.59 15.48
CA GLY A 500 -28.52 44.46 15.15
C GLY A 500 -27.43 43.78 14.33
N SER A 501 -27.25 44.24 13.09
CA SER A 501 -26.24 43.87 12.09
C SER A 501 -24.88 44.57 12.29
N SER A 502 -23.78 43.95 11.85
CA SER A 502 -22.71 44.60 11.04
C SER A 502 -21.55 43.64 10.75
N GLY A 503 -21.09 43.57 9.49
CA GLY A 503 -19.86 42.89 9.08
C GLY A 503 -18.68 43.84 8.91
N SER A 504 -17.47 43.28 8.72
CA SER A 504 -16.35 43.94 8.04
C SER A 504 -15.26 42.96 7.60
N SER A 505 -14.67 43.29 6.46
CA SER A 505 -13.69 42.62 5.57
C SER A 505 -12.21 42.71 5.94
N THR A 506 -11.41 41.75 5.48
CA THR A 506 -9.95 41.83 5.12
C THR A 506 -9.64 40.63 4.21
N GLY A 507 -8.85 40.61 3.13
CA GLY A 507 -7.86 41.50 2.51
C GLY A 507 -6.85 40.59 1.79
N ALA A 508 -6.87 40.52 0.46
CA ALA A 508 -6.08 39.58 -0.35
C ALA A 508 -4.70 40.15 -0.73
N ALA A 509 -3.66 39.31 -0.67
CA ALA A 509 -2.31 39.62 -1.16
C ALA A 509 -1.95 38.68 -2.34
N GLN A 510 -1.65 39.29 -3.48
CA GLN A 510 -1.14 38.65 -4.69
C GLN A 510 0.40 38.57 -4.62
N THR A 511 0.97 37.44 -5.04
CA THR A 511 2.40 37.33 -5.39
C THR A 511 2.53 36.80 -6.82
N THR A 512 3.23 37.58 -7.64
CA THR A 512 3.57 37.34 -9.05
C THR A 512 4.73 36.35 -9.17
N MET A 513 4.62 35.32 -10.03
CA MET A 513 5.74 34.47 -10.45
C MET A 513 6.23 34.84 -11.87
N ASP A 514 7.55 34.80 -12.04
CA ASP A 514 8.30 35.15 -13.25
C ASP A 514 8.26 34.01 -14.30
N PRO A 515 7.81 34.26 -15.55
CA PRO A 515 7.55 33.22 -16.55
C PRO A 515 8.78 32.72 -17.33
N ASN A 516 10.00 33.16 -17.04
CA ASN A 516 11.19 32.83 -17.85
C ASN A 516 12.09 31.69 -17.32
N ALA A 517 11.67 30.92 -16.31
CA ALA A 517 12.43 29.75 -15.84
C ALA A 517 12.17 28.46 -16.65
N MET A 518 11.28 28.49 -17.64
CA MET A 518 11.03 27.37 -18.56
C MET A 518 11.85 27.53 -19.83
N LEU A 519 12.99 26.85 -19.95
CA LEU A 519 13.53 26.28 -21.20
C LEU A 519 14.93 25.70 -20.94
N GLY A 520 15.03 24.37 -21.01
CA GLY A 520 16.28 23.63 -20.90
C GLY A 520 16.07 22.18 -21.27
N ALA A 521 15.89 21.92 -22.57
CA ALA A 521 15.78 20.58 -23.12
C ALA A 521 17.16 19.89 -23.13
N GLY A 522 17.29 18.79 -22.40
CA GLY A 522 18.44 17.90 -22.39
C GLY A 522 17.98 16.45 -22.56
N VAL A 523 18.62 15.74 -23.49
CA VAL A 523 18.33 14.37 -23.95
C VAL A 523 18.45 13.35 -22.78
N TRP A 524 17.42 12.51 -22.59
CA TRP A 524 17.29 11.60 -21.44
C TRP A 524 17.60 10.14 -21.81
N GLN A 525 18.46 9.48 -21.04
CA GLN A 525 18.76 8.03 -21.14
C GLN A 525 17.91 7.21 -20.14
N PRO A 526 17.41 6.02 -20.50
CA PRO A 526 16.29 5.38 -19.79
C PRO A 526 16.66 4.42 -18.65
N GLU A 527 17.94 4.20 -18.36
CA GLU A 527 18.36 3.00 -17.62
C GLU A 527 18.44 3.13 -16.09
N SER A 528 18.16 4.28 -15.46
CA SER A 528 18.67 4.45 -14.09
C SER A 528 17.84 5.25 -13.09
N TRP A 529 16.58 5.61 -13.31
CA TRP A 529 15.97 6.61 -12.41
C TRP A 529 15.47 6.12 -11.04
N TRP A 530 14.91 4.91 -10.91
CA TRP A 530 14.61 4.33 -9.58
C TRP A 530 15.88 3.80 -8.91
N PRO A 531 16.80 3.12 -9.63
CA PRO A 531 18.03 2.68 -9.03
C PRO A 531 19.00 3.83 -8.76
N SER A 532 19.36 4.76 -9.64
CA SER A 532 20.51 5.65 -9.35
C SER A 532 20.40 6.45 -8.05
N ILE A 533 19.21 6.95 -7.68
CA ILE A 533 19.03 7.67 -6.40
C ILE A 533 18.72 6.72 -5.25
N ALA A 534 18.00 5.61 -5.48
CA ALA A 534 17.76 4.62 -4.44
C ALA A 534 19.04 3.81 -4.17
N VAL A 535 19.72 3.29 -5.19
CA VAL A 535 21.06 2.68 -5.22
C VAL A 535 22.16 3.66 -4.75
N GLU A 536 22.23 4.94 -5.12
CA GLU A 536 23.15 5.87 -4.44
C GLU A 536 22.76 6.12 -2.97
N ALA A 537 21.48 5.99 -2.62
CA ALA A 537 20.99 6.00 -1.24
C ALA A 537 21.11 4.68 -0.48
N MET A 538 21.37 3.57 -1.19
CA MET A 538 21.29 2.19 -0.70
C MET A 538 22.63 1.46 -0.85
N GLN A 539 23.63 2.04 -1.53
CA GLN A 539 25.01 1.53 -1.68
C GLN A 539 26.04 2.28 -0.82
N THR A 540 25.69 3.42 -0.24
CA THR A 540 26.49 4.14 0.78
C THR A 540 25.77 4.12 2.10
#